data_AF-K1TT09-F1
#
_entry.id   AF-K1TT09-F1
#
_cell.length_a   1.000
_cell.length_b   1.000
_cell.length_c   1.000
_cell.angle_alpha   90.00
_cell.angle_beta   90.00
_cell.angle_gamma   90.00
#
_symmetry.space_group_name_H-M   'P 1'
#
loop_
_entity.id
_entity.type
_entity.pdbx_description
1 polymer ?
#
loop_
_entity_poly.entity_id
_entity_poly.type
_entity_poly.pdbx_seq_one_letter_code
_entity_poly.pdbx_strand_id
1 'polypeptide(L)' 'MVLDATTGQNAISQVQAFKETVDITGIVLTKLDGTAKGGAVIGIVNENKVPVKFIGVGEQVGDMEIFNSEDFVKALI' A
#
# COMPACT_ATOMS: atom_id res chain seq x y z
N MET A 1 -0.94 2.53 9.36
CA MET A 1 -2.28 2.52 8.73
C MET A 1 -2.39 1.33 7.79
N VAL A 2 -3.53 0.65 7.71
CA VAL A 2 -3.74 -0.49 6.79
C VAL A 2 -4.64 -0.03 5.64
N LEU A 3 -4.28 -0.33 4.40
CA LEU A 3 -5.03 0.02 3.19
C LEU A 3 -5.23 -1.21 2.30
N ASP A 4 -6.40 -1.31 1.69
CA ASP A 4 -6.72 -2.32 0.68
C ASP A 4 -6.27 -1.85 -0.71
N ALA A 5 -5.33 -2.57 -1.33
CA ALA A 5 -4.73 -2.19 -2.62
C ALA A 5 -5.72 -2.23 -3.80
N THR A 6 -6.87 -2.88 -3.66
CA THR A 6 -7.90 -2.95 -4.70
C THR A 6 -8.69 -1.63 -4.85
N THR A 7 -8.65 -0.78 -3.81
CA THR A 7 -9.46 0.45 -3.71
C THR A 7 -8.94 1.62 -4.54
N GLY A 8 -7.72 1.53 -5.09
CA GLY A 8 -7.18 2.49 -6.04
C GLY A 8 -7.08 3.92 -5.48
N GLN A 9 -7.69 4.88 -6.18
CA GLN A 9 -7.69 6.30 -5.77
C GLN A 9 -8.38 6.56 -4.43
N ASN A 10 -9.32 5.71 -4.01
CA ASN A 10 -9.99 5.87 -2.72
C ASN A 10 -9.03 5.74 -1.53
N ALA A 11 -7.96 4.94 -1.67
CA ALA A 11 -6.93 4.80 -0.65
C ALA A 11 -6.16 6.11 -0.43
N ILE A 12 -5.96 6.92 -1.48
CA ILE A 12 -5.28 8.22 -1.38
C ILE A 12 -6.09 9.16 -0.48
N SER A 13 -7.40 9.30 -0.75
CA SER A 13 -8.29 10.12 0.06
C SER A 13 -8.38 9.63 1.51
N GLN A 14 -8.31 8.31 1.74
CA GLN A 14 -8.29 7.74 3.09
C GLN A 14 -7.03 8.13 3.86
N VAL A 15 -5.86 8.11 3.22
CA VAL A 15 -4.59 8.53 3.85
C VAL A 15 -4.63 10.01 4.19
N GLN A 16 -5.13 10.86 3.28
CA GLN A 16 -5.25 12.30 3.53
C GLN A 16 -6.14 12.57 4.75
N ALA A 17 -7.33 11.97 4.81
CA ALA A 17 -8.25 12.14 5.94
C ALA A 17 -7.65 11.66 7.28
N PHE A 18 -6.90 10.55 7.29
CA PHE A 18 -6.26 10.08 8.51
C PHE A 18 -5.10 10.99 8.95
N LYS A 19 -4.30 11.52 8.00
CA LYS A 19 -3.19 12.43 8.32
C LYS A 19 -3.65 13.74 8.96
N GLU A 20 -4.87 14.19 8.68
CA GLU A 20 -5.47 15.35 9.34
C GLU A 20 -5.83 15.08 10.81
N THR A 21 -5.98 13.80 11.19
CA THR A 21 -6.45 13.40 12.52
C THR A 21 -5.34 12.83 13.40
N VAL A 22 -4.35 12.13 12.79
CA VAL A 22 -3.28 11.44 13.51
C VAL A 22 -2.02 11.31 12.66
N ASP A 23 -0.86 11.34 13.32
CA ASP A 23 0.41 11.08 12.66
C ASP A 23 0.52 9.65 12.15
N ILE A 24 0.79 9.51 10.84
CA ILE A 24 0.99 8.21 10.19
C ILE A 24 2.47 8.04 9.88
N THR A 25 3.09 7.03 10.50
CA THR A 25 4.52 6.72 10.31
C THR A 25 4.77 5.64 9.27
N GLY A 26 3.73 4.90 8.87
CA GLY A 26 3.84 3.86 7.87
C GLY A 26 2.51 3.26 7.43
N ILE A 27 2.54 2.64 6.25
CA ILE A 27 1.41 1.99 5.60
C ILE A 27 1.66 0.48 5.48
N VAL A 28 0.62 -0.30 5.71
CA VAL A 28 0.52 -1.72 5.35
C VAL A 28 -0.49 -1.83 4.21
N LEU A 29 -0.12 -2.47 3.12
CA LEU A 29 -1.01 -2.70 1.98
C LEU A 29 -1.44 -4.16 1.96
N THR A 30 -2.73 -4.43 1.77
CA THR A 30 -3.26 -5.79 1.64
C THR A 30 -3.83 -6.05 0.26
N LYS A 31 -4.04 -7.33 -0.07
CA LYS A 31 -4.65 -7.80 -1.33
C LYS A 31 -3.89 -7.41 -2.58
N LEU A 32 -2.56 -7.46 -2.53
CA LEU A 32 -1.70 -7.17 -3.69
C LEU A 32 -1.71 -8.29 -4.72
N ASP A 33 -2.02 -9.52 -4.31
CA ASP A 33 -2.22 -10.70 -5.16
C ASP A 33 -3.44 -10.60 -6.07
N GLY A 34 -4.48 -9.90 -5.63
CA GLY A 34 -5.76 -9.80 -6.36
C GLY A 34 -5.84 -8.65 -7.38
N THR A 35 -4.78 -7.88 -7.63
CA THR A 35 -4.92 -6.58 -8.29
C THR A 35 -3.84 -6.26 -9.34
N ALA A 36 -4.29 -5.96 -10.57
CA ALA A 36 -3.48 -5.32 -11.62
C ALA A 36 -3.23 -3.81 -11.37
N LYS A 37 -3.60 -3.28 -10.20
CA LYS A 37 -3.58 -1.85 -9.86
C LYS A 37 -2.45 -1.45 -8.92
N GLY A 38 -1.30 -2.12 -8.97
CA GLY A 38 -0.11 -1.71 -8.20
C GLY A 38 0.32 -0.26 -8.46
N GLY A 39 -0.09 0.36 -9.57
CA GLY A 39 0.11 1.79 -9.83
C GLY A 39 -0.56 2.73 -8.81
N ALA A 40 -1.66 2.33 -8.16
CA ALA A 40 -2.28 3.14 -7.11
C ALA A 40 -1.40 3.28 -5.87
N VAL A 41 -0.62 2.22 -5.55
CA VAL A 41 0.36 2.23 -4.46
C VAL A 41 1.41 3.31 -4.67
N ILE A 42 1.89 3.45 -5.91
CA ILE A 42 2.86 4.47 -6.29
C ILE A 42 2.30 5.87 -6.02
N GLY A 43 1.04 6.11 -6.41
CA GLY A 43 0.35 7.38 -6.14
C GLY A 43 0.22 7.68 -4.64
N ILE A 44 -0.22 6.70 -3.85
CA ILE A 44 -0.39 6.83 -2.40
C ILE A 44 0.94 7.22 -1.73
N VAL A 45 2.03 6.54 -2.08
CA VAL A 45 3.36 6.82 -1.50
C VAL A 45 3.88 8.19 -1.94
N ASN A 46 3.78 8.49 -3.23
CA ASN A 46 4.30 9.72 -3.82
C ASN A 46 3.60 10.97 -3.25
N GLU A 47 2.26 10.94 -3.13
CA GLU A 47 1.49 12.09 -2.65
C GLU A 47 1.59 12.31 -1.15
N ASN A 48 1.66 11.22 -0.37
CA ASN A 48 1.54 11.33 1.08
C ASN A 48 2.88 11.35 1.81
N LYS A 49 3.98 10.98 1.14
CA LYS A 49 5.33 10.86 1.71
C LYS A 49 5.39 9.95 2.95
N VAL A 50 4.48 8.98 3.02
CA VAL A 50 4.44 7.97 4.09
C VAL A 50 4.97 6.66 3.52
N PRO A 51 5.98 6.02 4.16
CA PRO A 51 6.56 4.79 3.65
C PRO A 51 5.61 3.60 3.80
N VAL A 52 5.55 2.74 2.79
CA VAL A 52 4.99 1.39 2.93
C VAL A 52 6.00 0.55 3.71
N LYS A 53 5.50 -0.19 4.70
CA LYS A 53 6.29 -1.06 5.59
C LYS A 53 6.07 -2.53 5.28
N PHE A 54 4.83 -2.91 4.98
CA PHE A 54 4.45 -4.30 4.71
C PHE A 54 3.46 -4.39 3.56
N ILE A 55 3.46 -5.53 2.89
CA ILE A 55 2.53 -5.91 1.83
C ILE A 55 1.93 -7.29 2.11
N GLY A 56 0.64 -7.46 1.84
CA GLY A 56 -0.04 -8.75 1.85
C GLY A 56 -0.24 -9.23 0.42
N VAL A 57 0.43 -10.32 0.05
CA VAL A 57 0.46 -10.92 -1.30
C VAL A 57 -0.30 -12.25 -1.35
N GLY A 58 -1.29 -12.41 -0.49
CA GLY A 58 -2.13 -13.59 -0.39
C GLY A 58 -3.04 -13.54 0.83
N GLU A 59 -3.76 -14.64 1.07
CA GLU A 59 -4.80 -14.75 2.10
C GLU A 59 -4.30 -15.44 3.38
N GLN A 60 -3.12 -16.06 3.34
CA GLN A 60 -2.57 -16.77 4.49
C GLN A 60 -1.77 -15.83 5.41
N VAL A 61 -1.63 -16.22 6.68
CA VAL A 61 -0.83 -15.48 7.66
C VAL A 61 0.63 -15.33 7.23
N GLY A 62 1.15 -16.30 6.47
CA GLY A 62 2.50 -16.28 5.91
C GLY A 62 2.69 -15.35 4.72
N ASP A 63 1.61 -14.81 4.14
CA ASP A 63 1.66 -14.02 2.90
C ASP A 63 1.87 -12.52 3.16
N MET A 64 2.30 -12.17 4.38
CA MET A 64 2.66 -10.82 4.78
C MET A 64 4.18 -10.64 4.69
N GLU A 65 4.62 -9.75 3.80
CA GLU A 65 6.03 -9.50 3.51
C GLU A 65 6.43 -8.08 3.89
N ILE A 66 7.72 -7.88 4.22
CA ILE A 66 8.30 -6.55 4.35
C ILE A 66 8.35 -5.92 2.96
N PHE A 67 7.91 -4.67 2.85
CA PHE A 67 7.92 -3.98 1.56
C PHE A 67 9.34 -3.72 1.06
N ASN A 68 9.64 -4.21 -0.14
CA ASN A 68 10.83 -3.89 -0.91
C ASN A 68 10.41 -3.22 -2.22
N SER A 69 10.86 -1.98 -2.45
CA SER A 69 10.51 -1.22 -3.64
C SER A 69 11.06 -1.82 -4.94
N GLU A 70 12.24 -2.45 -4.89
CA GLU A 70 12.83 -3.08 -6.08
C GLU A 70 12.03 -4.30 -6.51
N ASP A 71 11.68 -5.16 -5.56
CA ASP A 71 10.91 -6.38 -5.83
C ASP A 71 9.48 -6.02 -6.27
N PHE A 72 8.90 -4.98 -5.67
CA PHE A 72 7.61 -4.45 -6.08
C PHE A 72 7.61 -3.93 -7.52
N VAL A 73 8.63 -3.18 -7.93
CA VAL A 73 8.74 -2.67 -9.31
C VAL A 73 8.97 -3.82 -10.30
N LYS A 74 9.80 -4.81 -9.95
CA LYS A 74 10.01 -6.01 -10.78
C LYS A 74 8.72 -6.80 -11.00
N ALA A 75 7.85 -6.86 -10.00
CA ALA A 75 6.55 -7.56 -10.12
C ALA A 75 5.53 -6.80 -11.01
N LEU A 76 5.77 -5.53 -11.34
CA LEU A 76 4.88 -4.71 -12.18
C LEU A 76 5.23 -4.71 -13.67
N ILE A 77 6.42 -5.18 -14.05
CA ILE A 77 6.97 -5.16 -15.42
C ILE A 77 6.97 -6.58 -15.98
#